data_AF-A0ABC9X4K4-F1
#
_entry.id   AF-A0ABC9X4K4-F1
#
_cell.length_a   1.000
_cell.length_b   1.000
_cell.length_c   1.000
_cell.angle_alpha   90.00
_cell.angle_beta   90.00
_cell.angle_gamma   90.00
#
_symmetry.space_group_name_H-M   'P 1'
#
loop_
_entity.id
_entity.type
_entity.pdbx_description
1 polymer ?
#
loop_
_entity_poly.entity_id
_entity_poly.type
_entity_poly.pdbx_seq_one_letter_code
_entity_poly.pdbx_strand_id
1 'polypeptide(L)'
;MSKWKAVKSGFPQGSLLGPILFNVFLIDVDSGIECILSKFADTTKLSGAVDLLERRLAFHRDLNRLEKWALVNLMKFNKDNCKVLHLDCGNLRYHYRLGDEWMESSHVEKNLGMLVNEK
;
A
#
# COMPACT_ATOMS: atom_id res chain seq x y z
N MET A 1 -22.15 30.88 15.10
CA MET A 1 -21.38 29.77 15.70
C MET A 1 -21.80 28.48 15.03
N SER A 2 -20.86 27.61 14.65
CA SER A 2 -21.19 26.31 14.05
C SER A 2 -21.81 25.37 15.11
N LYS A 3 -22.64 24.43 14.67
CA LYS A 3 -23.24 23.41 15.54
C LYS A 3 -22.28 22.22 15.68
N TRP A 4 -22.23 21.62 16.87
CA TRP A 4 -21.47 20.38 17.12
C TRP A 4 -21.98 19.25 16.21
N LYS A 5 -21.05 18.48 15.63
CA LYS A 5 -21.35 17.30 14.81
C LYS A 5 -20.45 16.14 15.23
N ALA A 6 -21.06 14.97 15.44
CA ALA A 6 -20.31 13.76 15.76
C ALA A 6 -19.48 13.29 14.56
N VAL A 7 -18.23 12.92 14.82
CA VAL A 7 -17.33 12.28 13.85
C VAL A 7 -17.50 10.77 14.00
N LYS A 8 -17.98 10.09 12.94
CA LYS A 8 -18.29 8.66 12.97
C LYS A 8 -17.09 7.76 12.61
N SER A 9 -16.08 8.31 11.95
CA SER A 9 -14.88 7.59 11.50
C SER A 9 -13.71 8.55 11.33
N GLY A 10 -12.50 8.06 11.57
CA GLY A 10 -11.27 8.86 11.52
C GLY A 10 -11.07 9.74 12.75
N PHE A 11 -10.02 10.54 12.72
CA PHE A 11 -9.67 11.49 13.78
C PHE A 11 -9.67 12.92 13.22
N PRO A 12 -9.97 13.94 14.04
CA PRO A 12 -9.84 15.33 13.62
C PRO A 12 -8.41 15.63 13.16
N GLN A 13 -8.26 16.22 11.97
CA GLN A 13 -6.96 16.70 11.50
C GLN A 13 -6.41 17.73 12.49
N GLY A 14 -5.12 17.61 12.84
CA GLY A 14 -4.49 18.42 13.88
C GLY A 14 -4.62 17.86 15.30
N SER A 15 -5.23 16.68 15.47
CA SER A 15 -5.18 15.94 16.74
C SER A 15 -3.75 15.47 17.05
N LEU A 16 -3.26 15.78 18.26
CA LEU A 16 -1.96 15.31 18.76
C LEU A 16 -1.86 13.78 18.81
N LEU A 17 -2.98 13.10 19.10
CA LEU A 17 -3.05 11.65 19.21
C LEU A 17 -3.34 10.95 17.88
N GLY A 18 -3.80 11.67 16.87
CA GLY A 18 -4.17 11.11 15.57
C GLY A 18 -3.08 10.21 14.97
N PRO A 19 -1.82 10.70 14.84
CA PRO A 19 -0.71 9.91 14.30
C PRO A 19 -0.39 8.65 15.11
N ILE A 20 -0.44 8.73 16.44
CA ILE A 20 -0.15 7.59 17.33
C ILE A 20 -1.23 6.51 17.16
N LEU A 21 -2.49 6.91 17.20
CA LEU A 21 -3.63 6.00 17.02
C LEU A 21 -3.64 5.37 15.62
N PHE A 22 -3.25 6.13 14.60
CA PHE A 22 -3.14 5.62 13.24
C PHE A 22 -2.03 4.55 13.12
N ASN A 23 -0.87 4.75 13.77
CA ASN A 23 0.18 3.73 13.80
C ASN A 23 -0.26 2.45 14.54
N VAL A 24 -1.02 2.59 15.63
CA VAL A 24 -1.61 1.44 16.34
C VAL A 24 -2.64 0.71 15.45
N PHE A 25 -3.44 1.46 14.68
CA PHE A 25 -4.40 0.88 13.75
C PHE A 25 -3.73 0.07 12.63
N LEU A 26 -2.55 0.49 12.17
CA LEU A 26 -1.78 -0.22 11.14
C LEU A 26 -0.91 -1.37 11.68
N ILE A 27 -1.02 -1.74 12.96
CA ILE A 27 -0.07 -2.68 13.58
C ILE A 27 -0.13 -4.08 12.96
N ASP A 28 -1.29 -4.50 12.45
CA ASP A 28 -1.55 -5.85 11.95
C ASP A 28 -1.65 -5.95 10.42
N VAL A 29 -1.47 -4.86 9.67
CA VAL A 29 -1.61 -4.88 8.19
C VAL A 29 -0.57 -5.76 7.48
N ASP A 30 0.55 -6.06 8.13
CA ASP A 30 1.58 -7.00 7.67
C ASP A 30 1.33 -8.45 8.13
N SER A 31 0.25 -8.71 8.86
CA SER A 31 -0.06 -10.06 9.33
C SER A 31 -0.23 -11.03 8.16
N GLY A 32 0.71 -11.97 8.06
CA GLY A 32 0.73 -12.99 7.02
C GLY A 32 1.23 -12.50 5.66
N ILE A 33 1.88 -11.34 5.58
CA ILE A 33 2.60 -10.89 4.38
C ILE A 33 3.97 -11.59 4.32
N GLU A 34 4.31 -12.21 3.19
CA GLU A 34 5.59 -12.89 2.95
C GLU A 34 6.65 -11.92 2.41
N CYS A 35 6.22 -10.92 1.65
CA CYS A 35 7.07 -9.87 1.07
C CYS A 35 7.45 -8.81 2.12
N ILE A 36 8.38 -7.92 1.73
CA ILE A 36 8.75 -6.78 2.58
C ILE A 36 7.64 -5.73 2.48
N LEU A 37 7.02 -5.40 3.61
CA LEU A 37 6.04 -4.34 3.71
C LEU A 37 6.64 -3.15 4.47
N SER A 38 6.68 -1.98 3.82
CA SER A 38 7.02 -0.71 4.47
C SER A 38 5.79 0.16 4.59
N LYS A 39 5.50 0.64 5.79
CA LYS A 39 4.32 1.45 6.13
C LYS A 39 4.81 2.85 6.54
N PHE A 40 4.30 3.90 5.93
CA PHE A 40 4.58 5.27 6.35
C PHE A 40 3.37 6.16 6.13
N ALA A 41 2.77 6.62 7.23
CA ALA A 41 1.52 7.37 7.21
C ALA A 41 0.50 6.68 6.28
N ASP A 42 -0.07 7.42 5.32
CA ASP A 42 -1.03 6.93 4.34
C ASP A 42 -0.42 6.08 3.22
N THR A 43 0.91 5.98 3.14
CA THR A 43 1.60 5.21 2.09
C THR A 43 2.03 3.83 2.57
N THR A 44 1.80 2.82 1.74
CA THR A 44 2.27 1.44 1.96
C THR A 44 3.02 0.96 0.73
N LYS A 45 4.16 0.31 0.93
CA LYS A 45 4.99 -0.27 -0.14
C LYS A 45 5.16 -1.75 0.11
N LEU A 46 4.82 -2.55 -0.89
CA LEU A 46 5.10 -3.98 -0.94
C LEU A 46 6.28 -4.20 -1.89
N SER A 47 7.36 -4.78 -1.42
CA SER A 47 8.54 -5.08 -2.22
C SER A 47 9.00 -6.53 -2.00
N GLY A 48 9.52 -7.15 -3.06
CA GLY A 48 9.97 -8.54 -3.00
C GLY A 48 10.66 -8.93 -4.29
N ALA A 49 11.56 -9.89 -4.21
CA ALA A 49 12.14 -10.52 -5.40
C ALA A 49 11.05 -11.33 -6.11
N VAL A 50 10.96 -11.20 -7.43
CA VAL A 50 9.89 -11.80 -8.27
C VAL A 50 10.46 -12.54 -9.48
N ASP A 51 11.68 -13.06 -9.31
CA ASP A 51 12.46 -13.81 -10.29
C ASP A 51 11.81 -15.15 -10.66
N LEU A 52 11.19 -15.81 -9.68
CA LEU A 52 10.51 -17.09 -9.85
C LEU A 52 9.00 -16.94 -9.92
N LEU A 53 8.32 -17.89 -10.59
CA LEU A 53 6.86 -17.92 -10.65
C LEU A 53 6.24 -17.99 -9.25
N GLU A 54 6.78 -18.81 -8.36
CA GLU A 54 6.30 -18.94 -6.98
C GLU A 54 6.34 -17.62 -6.22
N ARG A 55 7.42 -16.84 -6.40
CA ARG A 55 7.57 -15.53 -5.77
C ARG A 55 6.64 -14.48 -6.35
N ARG A 56 6.35 -14.51 -7.66
CA ARG A 56 5.32 -13.68 -8.29
C ARG A 56 3.93 -13.99 -7.75
N LEU A 57 3.62 -15.27 -7.58
CA LEU A 57 2.36 -15.71 -6.98
C LEU A 57 2.29 -15.29 -5.50
N ALA A 58 3.37 -15.43 -4.74
CA ALA A 58 3.45 -14.94 -3.36
C ALA A 58 3.20 -13.42 -3.28
N PHE A 59 3.88 -12.64 -4.13
CA PHE A 59 3.69 -11.20 -4.20
C PHE A 59 2.23 -10.82 -4.52
N HIS A 60 1.61 -11.51 -5.48
CA HIS A 60 0.20 -11.26 -5.81
C HIS A 60 -0.75 -11.69 -4.67
N ARG A 61 -0.47 -12.80 -3.96
CA ARG A 61 -1.22 -13.19 -2.77
C ARG A 61 -1.13 -12.14 -1.67
N ASP A 62 0.05 -11.57 -1.46
CA ASP A 62 0.25 -10.51 -0.47
C ASP A 62 -0.49 -9.22 -0.85
N LEU A 63 -0.50 -8.82 -2.13
CA LEU A 63 -1.36 -7.74 -2.62
C LEU A 63 -2.84 -7.99 -2.30
N ASN A 64 -3.33 -9.20 -2.56
CA ASN A 64 -4.72 -9.57 -2.26
C ASN A 64 -5.02 -9.58 -0.74
N ARG A 65 -4.04 -9.97 0.09
CA ARG A 65 -4.14 -9.90 1.55
C ARG A 65 -4.27 -8.44 2.02
N LEU A 66 -3.46 -7.53 1.48
CA LEU A 66 -3.52 -6.10 1.78
C LEU A 66 -4.88 -5.48 1.39
N GLU A 67 -5.39 -5.80 0.21
CA GLU A 67 -6.70 -5.31 -0.23
C GLU A 67 -7.82 -5.82 0.68
N LYS A 68 -7.80 -7.11 1.03
CA LYS A 68 -8.76 -7.70 1.94
C LYS A 68 -8.68 -7.04 3.32
N TRP A 69 -7.49 -6.82 3.86
CA TRP A 69 -7.29 -6.12 5.12
C TRP A 69 -7.88 -4.71 5.06
N ALA A 70 -7.63 -3.96 3.98
CA ALA A 70 -8.18 -2.63 3.80
C ALA A 70 -9.72 -2.65 3.80
N LEU A 71 -10.34 -3.58 3.08
CA LEU A 71 -11.80 -3.72 3.03
C LEU A 71 -12.41 -4.02 4.40
N VAL A 72 -11.81 -4.96 5.17
CA VAL A 72 -12.26 -5.29 6.53
C VAL A 72 -12.13 -4.09 7.47
N ASN A 73 -11.10 -3.28 7.28
CA ASN A 73 -10.80 -2.10 8.08
C ASN A 73 -11.46 -0.81 7.56
N LEU A 74 -12.43 -0.92 6.63
CA LEU A 74 -13.15 0.20 6.03
C LEU A 74 -12.24 1.24 5.36
N MET A 75 -11.09 0.79 4.87
CA MET A 75 -10.16 1.57 4.06
C MET A 75 -10.28 1.17 2.58
N LYS A 76 -9.83 2.07 1.71
CA LYS A 76 -9.75 1.80 0.27
C LYS A 76 -8.43 2.36 -0.25
N PHE A 77 -7.71 1.54 -1.03
CA PHE A 77 -6.57 2.03 -1.78
C PHE A 77 -7.01 3.02 -2.86
N ASN A 78 -6.27 4.12 -2.99
CA ASN A 78 -6.39 4.96 -4.17
C ASN A 78 -5.66 4.27 -5.33
N LYS A 79 -6.41 3.52 -6.13
CA LYS A 79 -5.87 2.69 -7.21
C LYS A 79 -5.12 3.49 -8.26
N ASP A 80 -5.54 4.72 -8.54
CA ASP A 80 -4.86 5.63 -9.48
C ASP A 80 -3.43 5.96 -9.02
N ASN A 81 -3.21 6.01 -7.71
CA ASN A 81 -1.90 6.26 -7.09
C ASN A 81 -1.10 4.97 -6.83
N CYS A 82 -1.69 3.79 -7.02
CA CYS A 82 -1.01 2.53 -6.79
C CYS A 82 -0.26 2.11 -8.05
N LYS A 83 1.06 2.30 -8.06
CA LYS A 83 1.92 1.97 -9.20
C LYS A 83 2.81 0.76 -8.89
N VAL A 84 3.15 0.00 -9.93
CA VAL A 84 4.17 -1.06 -9.88
C VAL A 84 5.47 -0.49 -10.42
N LEU A 85 6.54 -0.60 -9.64
CA LEU A 85 7.89 -0.25 -10.06
C LEU A 85 8.70 -1.53 -10.27
N HIS A 86 9.16 -1.79 -11.49
CA HIS A 86 9.96 -2.96 -11.82
C HIS A 86 11.44 -2.63 -11.69
N LEU A 87 12.03 -3.02 -10.55
CA LEU A 87 13.46 -2.90 -10.35
C LEU A 87 14.18 -4.07 -11.07
N ASP A 88 15.35 -3.77 -11.64
CA ASP A 88 16.24 -4.64 -12.41
C ASP A 88 15.86 -4.95 -13.87
N CYS A 89 16.87 -4.95 -14.75
CA CYS A 89 16.75 -5.15 -16.21
C CYS A 89 16.28 -6.57 -16.60
N GLY A 90 16.45 -7.56 -15.71
CA GLY A 90 15.98 -8.94 -15.93
C GLY A 90 14.50 -9.18 -15.59
N ASN A 91 13.77 -8.14 -15.18
CA ASN A 91 12.39 -8.27 -14.75
C ASN A 91 11.46 -8.54 -15.95
N LEU A 92 10.67 -9.62 -15.88
CA LEU A 92 9.68 -9.99 -16.90
C LEU A 92 8.47 -9.03 -16.98
N ARG A 93 8.48 -7.93 -16.20
CA ARG A 93 7.44 -6.88 -16.16
C ARG A 93 6.04 -7.46 -16.01
N TYR A 94 5.90 -8.36 -15.04
CA TYR A 94 4.63 -9.03 -14.79
C TYR A 94 3.56 -8.03 -14.33
N HIS A 95 2.35 -8.13 -14.90
CA HIS A 95 1.23 -7.28 -14.54
C HIS A 95 0.55 -7.75 -13.26
N TYR A 96 0.36 -6.83 -12.31
CA TYR A 96 -0.37 -7.09 -11.07
C TYR A 96 -1.74 -6.43 -11.10
N ARG A 97 -2.66 -7.01 -10.35
CA ARG A 97 -4.03 -6.52 -10.19
C ARG A 97 -4.29 -6.19 -8.73
N LEU A 98 -5.01 -5.10 -8.49
CA LEU A 98 -5.55 -4.72 -7.20
C LEU A 98 -7.09 -4.75 -7.29
N GLY A 99 -7.68 -5.80 -6.73
CA GLY A 99 -9.08 -6.14 -6.92
C GLY A 99 -9.33 -6.58 -8.34
N ASP A 100 -10.21 -5.86 -9.03
CA ASP A 100 -10.55 -6.09 -10.43
C ASP A 100 -9.78 -5.19 -11.41
N GLU A 101 -8.88 -4.33 -10.92
CA GLU A 101 -8.19 -3.33 -11.74
C GLU A 101 -6.69 -3.62 -11.88
N TRP A 102 -6.19 -3.53 -13.11
CA TRP A 102 -4.77 -3.69 -13.40
C TRP A 102 -4.00 -2.47 -12.90
N MET A 103 -2.90 -2.72 -12.19
CA MET A 103 -2.03 -1.66 -11.72
C MET A 103 -1.15 -1.15 -12.87
N GLU A 104 -1.00 0.16 -12.96
CA GLU A 104 -0.10 0.77 -13.92
C GLU A 104 1.36 0.59 -13.50
N SER A 105 2.20 0.22 -14.46
CA SER A 105 3.66 0.24 -14.27
C SER A 105 4.20 1.65 -14.42
N SER A 106 5.10 2.07 -13.52
CA SER A 106 5.85 3.31 -13.64
C SER A 106 7.35 3.04 -13.61
N HIS A 107 8.13 3.82 -14.38
CA HIS A 107 9.60 3.77 -14.34
C HIS A 107 10.20 4.60 -13.21
N VAL A 108 9.42 5.55 -12.67
CA VAL A 108 9.85 6.47 -11.62
C VAL A 108 8.68 6.73 -10.68
N GLU A 109 8.91 6.59 -9.38
CA GLU A 109 7.90 6.88 -8.36
C GLU A 109 8.45 7.85 -7.33
N LYS A 110 7.66 8.88 -6.98
CA LYS A 110 8.01 9.84 -5.94
C LYS A 110 7.45 9.38 -4.62
N ASN A 111 8.31 9.08 -3.66
CA ASN A 111 7.90 8.70 -2.32
C ASN A 111 8.62 9.55 -1.27
N LEU A 112 7.85 10.25 -0.44
CA LEU A 112 8.36 11.11 0.64
C LEU A 112 9.40 12.15 0.17
N GLY A 113 9.22 12.67 -1.04
CA GLY A 113 10.13 13.63 -1.64
C GLY A 113 11.33 13.02 -2.37
N MET A 114 11.57 11.71 -2.26
CA MET A 114 12.62 11.00 -3.00
C MET A 114 12.06 10.35 -4.26
N LEU A 115 12.82 10.41 -5.36
CA LEU A 115 12.52 9.66 -6.58
C LEU A 115 13.16 8.29 -6.50
N VAL A 116 12.37 7.24 -6.75
CA VAL A 116 12.85 5.88 -6.93
C VAL A 116 12.66 5.53 -8.40
N ASN A 117 13.73 5.19 -9.10
CA ASN A 117 13.71 4.85 -10.51
C ASN A 117 14.17 3.40 -10.76
N GLU A 118 13.78 2.87 -11.92
CA GLU A 118 14.43 1.70 -12.49
C GLU A 118 15.92 2.04 -12.71
N LYS A 119 16.82 1.17 -12.23
CA LYS A 119 18.27 1.33 -12.39
C LYS A 119 18.72 0.99 -13.81
#